data_AF-A0A830BBF0-F1
#
_entry.id   AF-A0A830BBF0-F1
#
_cell.length_a   1.000
_cell.length_b   1.000
_cell.length_c   1.000
_cell.angle_alpha   90.00
_cell.angle_beta   90.00
_cell.angle_gamma   90.00
#
_symmetry.space_group_name_H-M   'P 1'
#
loop_
_entity.id
_entity.type
_entity.pdbx_description
1 polymer ?
#
loop_
_entity_poly.entity_id
_entity_poly.type
_entity_poly.pdbx_seq_one_letter_code
_entity_poly.pdbx_strand_id
1 'polypeptide(L)' 'MPLHYPRYKKSDYEKMPEWQIDHLLKDYGLPVAGDVNQKRRFAMGAFLWPEQLN' A
#
# COMPACT_ATOMS: atom_id res chain seq x y z
N MET A 1 5.51 11.81 -10.97
CA MET A 1 4.53 11.51 -9.92
C MET A 1 3.35 10.81 -10.58
N PRO A 2 2.86 9.68 -10.05
CA PRO A 2 1.63 9.08 -10.55
C PRO A 2 0.48 10.07 -10.36
N LEU A 3 -0.23 10.39 -11.45
CA LEU A 3 -1.38 11.31 -11.42
C LEU A 3 -2.60 10.71 -10.69
N HIS A 4 -2.57 9.41 -10.42
CA HIS A 4 -3.68 8.66 -9.84
C HIS A 4 -3.31 8.20 -8.45
N TYR A 5 -4.18 8.46 -7.49
CA TYR A 5 -4.07 7.91 -6.15
C TYR A 5 -4.63 6.48 -6.13
N PRO A 6 -4.03 5.52 -5.39
CA PRO A 6 -4.53 4.16 -5.37
C PRO A 6 -5.92 4.12 -4.73
N ARG A 7 -6.88 3.44 -5.38
CA ARG A 7 -8.27 3.30 -4.88
C ARG A 7 -8.53 1.93 -4.27
N TYR A 8 -7.52 1.33 -3.67
CA TYR A 8 -7.62 0.05 -2.99
C TYR A 8 -8.30 0.20 -1.63
N LYS A 9 -9.09 -0.80 -1.24
CA LYS A 9 -9.64 -0.93 0.12
C LYS A 9 -8.68 -1.71 1.00
N LYS A 10 -8.90 -1.65 2.32
CA LYS A 10 -8.15 -2.44 3.32
C LYS A 10 -8.02 -3.91 2.96
N SER A 11 -9.14 -4.55 2.57
CA SER A 11 -9.17 -5.96 2.15
C SER A 11 -8.30 -6.26 0.93
N ASP A 12 -8.12 -5.29 0.04
CA ASP A 12 -7.30 -5.45 -1.16
C ASP A 12 -5.82 -5.45 -0.76
N TYR A 13 -5.41 -4.56 0.14
CA TYR A 13 -4.06 -4.55 0.71
C TYR A 13 -3.74 -5.83 1.49
N GLU A 14 -4.68 -6.33 2.29
CA GLU A 14 -4.51 -7.58 3.06
C GLU A 14 -4.26 -8.79 2.14
N LYS A 15 -4.88 -8.81 0.97
CA LYS A 15 -4.73 -9.87 -0.05
C LYS A 15 -3.65 -9.55 -1.09
N MET A 16 -3.09 -8.34 -1.08
CA MET A 16 -2.15 -7.89 -2.09
C MET A 16 -0.86 -8.70 -2.02
N PRO A 17 -0.44 -9.39 -3.09
CA PRO A 17 0.80 -10.14 -3.10
C PRO A 17 2.01 -9.20 -2.97
N GLU A 18 3.13 -9.74 -2.47
CA GLU A 18 4.32 -8.94 -2.16
C GLU A 18 4.85 -8.17 -3.38
N TRP A 19 4.91 -8.80 -4.55
CA TRP A 19 5.36 -8.11 -5.75
C TRP A 19 4.49 -6.89 -6.08
N GLN A 20 3.19 -6.94 -5.84
CA GLN A 20 2.27 -5.85 -6.14
C GLN A 20 2.42 -4.70 -5.14
N ILE A 21 2.61 -4.99 -3.85
CA ILE A 21 2.86 -3.95 -2.84
C ILE A 21 4.23 -3.30 -3.06
N ASP A 22 5.23 -4.06 -3.49
CA ASP A 22 6.58 -3.56 -3.79
C ASP A 22 6.56 -2.60 -4.98
N HIS A 23 5.87 -2.98 -6.07
CA HIS A 23 5.65 -2.11 -7.21
C HIS A 23 4.90 -0.84 -6.82
N LEU A 24 3.83 -0.97 -6.05
CA LEU A 24 3.06 0.17 -5.57
C LEU A 24 3.93 1.14 -4.77
N LEU A 25 4.66 0.66 -3.76
CA LEU A 25 5.51 1.53 -2.96
C LEU A 25 6.58 2.21 -3.82
N LYS A 26 7.20 1.48 -4.76
CA LYS A 26 8.22 2.01 -5.67
C LYS A 26 7.68 3.10 -6.60
N ASP A 27 6.48 2.93 -7.16
CA ASP A 27 5.86 3.90 -8.07
C ASP A 27 5.55 5.25 -7.38
N TYR A 28 5.35 5.22 -6.06
CA TYR A 28 5.16 6.41 -5.23
C TYR A 28 6.45 6.88 -4.53
N GLY A 29 7.59 6.26 -4.83
CA GLY A 29 8.89 6.62 -4.22
C GLY A 29 8.98 6.31 -2.73
N LEU A 30 8.18 5.36 -2.24
CA LEU A 30 8.14 4.94 -0.84
C LEU A 30 9.13 3.79 -0.58
N PRO A 31 9.59 3.62 0.67
CA PRO A 31 10.51 2.54 1.03
C PRO A 31 9.88 1.16 0.85
N VAL A 32 10.57 0.27 0.12
CA VAL A 32 10.22 -1.15 0.00
C VAL A 32 11.14 -1.94 0.95
N ALA A 33 10.79 -1.97 2.24
CA ALA A 33 11.61 -2.60 3.28
C ALA A 33 10.77 -3.41 4.26
N GLY A 34 11.38 -4.46 4.82
CA GLY A 34 10.72 -5.35 5.78
C GLY A 34 9.96 -6.50 5.11
N ASP A 35 9.14 -7.20 5.91
CA ASP A 35 8.31 -8.30 5.44
C ASP A 35 7.02 -7.80 4.74
N VAL A 36 6.33 -8.70 4.01
CA VAL A 36 5.11 -8.37 3.27
C VAL A 36 4.01 -7.77 4.16
N ASN A 37 3.89 -8.19 5.43
CA ASN A 37 2.87 -7.66 6.34
C ASN A 37 3.22 -6.24 6.81
N GLN A 38 4.50 -5.96 7.06
CA GLN A 38 5.00 -4.62 7.37
C GLN A 38 4.75 -3.68 6.19
N LYS A 39 5.08 -4.11 4.96
CA LYS A 39 4.84 -3.34 3.73
C LYS A 39 3.35 -3.05 3.52
N ARG A 40 2.47 -4.04 3.71
CA ARG A 40 1.01 -3.86 3.65
C ARG A 40 0.52 -2.85 4.69
N ARG A 41 0.95 -2.96 5.94
CA ARG A 41 0.58 -2.01 7.01
C ARG A 41 1.05 -0.59 6.71
N PHE A 42 2.28 -0.46 6.20
CA PHE A 42 2.82 0.82 5.79
C PHE A 42 2.02 1.44 4.64
N ALA A 43 1.77 0.66 3.58
CA ALA A 43 0.97 1.10 2.44
C ALA A 43 -0.47 1.46 2.84
N MET A 44 -1.11 0.66 3.70
CA MET A 44 -2.43 1.00 4.24
C MET A 44 -2.41 2.32 5.01
N GLY A 45 -1.40 2.58 5.82
CA GLY A 45 -1.25 3.87 6.51
C GLY A 45 -0.94 5.04 5.58
N ALA A 46 -0.27 4.81 4.45
CA ALA A 46 0.10 5.83 3.48
C ALA A 46 -1.02 6.15 2.47
N PHE A 47 -1.85 5.15 2.13
CA PHE A 47 -2.81 5.21 1.04
C PHE A 47 -4.28 5.10 1.44
N LEU A 48 -4.61 4.65 2.65
CA LEU A 48 -5.99 4.66 3.12
C LEU A 48 -6.25 5.92 3.93
N TRP A 49 -7.42 6.52 3.68
CA TRP A 49 -7.92 7.57 4.57
C TRP A 49 -8.31 6.97 5.92
N PRO A 50 -8.24 7.75 7.03
CA PRO A 50 -8.62 7.26 8.37
C PRO A 50 -10.02 6.64 8.42
N GLU A 51 -10.96 7.15 7.62
CA GLU A 51 -12.32 6.64 7.49
C GLU A 51 -12.39 5.21 6.92
N GLN A 52 -11.35 4.75 6.22
CA GLN A 52 -11.26 3.43 5.60
C GLN A 52 -10.50 2.39 6.45
N LEU A 53 -9.95 2.80 7.60
CA LEU A 53 -9.22 1.92 8.51
C LEU A 53 -10.14 1.19 9.51
N ASN A 54 -11.36 1.73 9.71
CA ASN A 54 -12.42 1.20 10.57
C ASN A 54 -13.05 -0.09 10.03
#